data_AF-A0AAX4HJK8-F1
#
_entry.id   AF-A0AAX4HJK8-F1
#
_cell.length_a   1.000
_cell.length_b   1.000
_cell.length_c   1.000
_cell.angle_alpha   90.00
_cell.angle_beta   90.00
_cell.angle_gamma   90.00
#
_symmetry.space_group_name_H-M   'P 1'
#
loop_
_entity.id
_entity.type
_entity.pdbx_description
1 polymer ?
#
loop_
_entity_poly.entity_id
_entity_poly.type
_entity_poly.pdbx_seq_one_letter_code
_entity_poly.pdbx_strand_id
1 'polypeptide(L)'
;MKLMLIFLFIASSVLAQSDANYNVLAGKLHKSGKVRVHILPETAKFKVQMDYDVKKKDWVPVPSKLLKGKTVMEFPDEFKTEAGYQNLENQKSLAIPKAILKFVKKADFGNLKNAYFIQVLPTNKKTKIDIVYHPSLPSVGWEKVQITFISKIPLLNGYQLIAKIK
;
A
#
# COMPACT_ATOMS: atom_id res chain seq x y z
N MET A 1 -55.14 -21.34 -12.38
CA MET A 1 -53.97 -20.50 -12.74
C MET A 1 -53.05 -20.42 -11.52
N LYS A 2 -51.90 -21.09 -11.55
CA LYS A 2 -50.90 -21.04 -10.45
C LYS A 2 -49.96 -19.87 -10.73
N LEU A 3 -50.00 -18.88 -9.85
CA LEU A 3 -49.11 -17.71 -9.84
C LEU A 3 -47.72 -18.19 -9.39
N MET A 4 -46.75 -18.23 -10.30
CA MET A 4 -45.38 -18.64 -10.00
C MET A 4 -44.58 -17.40 -9.59
N LEU A 5 -44.44 -17.19 -8.28
CA LEU A 5 -43.58 -16.15 -7.70
C LEU A 5 -42.11 -16.55 -7.91
N ILE A 6 -41.43 -15.87 -8.84
CA ILE A 6 -39.98 -15.98 -9.02
C ILE A 6 -39.32 -15.16 -7.91
N PHE A 7 -38.80 -15.86 -6.90
CA PHE A 7 -37.98 -15.26 -5.85
C PHE A 7 -36.61 -14.94 -6.44
N LEU A 8 -36.38 -13.68 -6.79
CA LEU A 8 -35.08 -13.20 -7.27
C LEU A 8 -34.12 -13.15 -6.07
N PHE A 9 -33.34 -14.21 -5.88
CA PHE A 9 -32.25 -14.25 -4.91
C PHE A 9 -31.15 -13.29 -5.39
N ILE A 10 -31.18 -12.04 -4.91
CA ILE A 10 -30.08 -11.11 -5.07
C ILE A 10 -28.94 -11.65 -4.19
N ALA A 11 -28.07 -12.46 -4.79
CA ALA A 11 -26.84 -12.91 -4.17
C ALA A 11 -25.92 -11.70 -3.98
N SER A 12 -26.07 -11.02 -2.84
CA SER A 12 -25.12 -10.02 -2.37
C SER A 12 -23.78 -10.73 -2.17
N SER A 13 -22.91 -10.64 -3.17
CA SER A 13 -21.54 -11.11 -3.09
C SER A 13 -20.86 -10.24 -2.05
N VAL A 14 -20.78 -10.72 -0.81
CA VAL A 14 -19.90 -10.11 0.19
C VAL A 14 -18.49 -10.31 -0.35
N LEU A 15 -17.97 -9.27 -1.03
CA LEU A 15 -16.58 -9.21 -1.43
C LEU A 15 -15.77 -9.23 -0.14
N ALA A 16 -15.33 -10.43 0.27
CA ALA A 16 -14.38 -10.59 1.34
C ALA A 16 -13.18 -9.72 0.98
N GLN A 17 -12.92 -8.68 1.78
CA GLN A 17 -11.73 -7.86 1.63
C GLN A 17 -10.53 -8.77 1.82
N SER A 18 -9.88 -9.13 0.71
CA SER A 18 -8.76 -10.06 0.72
C SER A 18 -7.48 -9.35 1.13
N ASP A 19 -6.70 -9.99 1.98
CA ASP A 19 -5.34 -9.57 2.27
C ASP A 19 -4.49 -9.62 1.00
N ALA A 20 -3.74 -8.55 0.70
CA ALA A 20 -2.70 -8.59 -0.31
C ALA A 20 -1.37 -9.03 0.33
N ASN A 21 -0.74 -10.03 -0.28
CA ASN A 21 0.55 -10.54 0.16
C ASN A 21 1.64 -10.07 -0.80
N TYR A 22 2.75 -9.58 -0.25
CA TYR A 22 3.86 -9.00 -0.99
C TYR A 22 5.16 -9.70 -0.63
N ASN A 23 6.06 -9.75 -1.61
CA ASN A 23 7.46 -10.13 -1.40
C ASN A 23 8.30 -8.86 -1.28
N VAL A 24 9.13 -8.79 -0.24
CA VAL A 24 10.17 -7.75 -0.13
C VAL A 24 11.37 -8.22 -0.96
N LEU A 25 11.74 -7.41 -1.95
CA LEU A 25 12.89 -7.66 -2.83
C LEU A 25 14.19 -7.54 -2.03
N ALA A 26 15.27 -8.18 -2.49
CA ALA A 26 16.57 -7.99 -1.87
C ALA A 26 17.02 -6.52 -1.95
N GLY A 27 17.64 -6.02 -0.88
CA GLY A 27 18.16 -4.65 -0.82
C GLY A 27 19.54 -4.59 -0.19
N LYS A 28 19.96 -3.38 0.19
CA LYS A 28 21.31 -3.16 0.77
C LYS A 28 21.50 -3.97 2.06
N LEU A 29 20.54 -3.90 2.98
CA LEU A 29 20.63 -4.43 4.34
C LEU A 29 19.84 -5.74 4.57
N HIS A 30 19.08 -6.21 3.58
CA HIS A 30 18.21 -7.37 3.69
C HIS A 30 18.26 -8.25 2.43
N LYS A 31 17.98 -9.54 2.60
CA LYS A 31 17.99 -10.53 1.52
C LYS A 31 16.60 -10.80 0.95
N SER A 32 15.56 -10.67 1.78
CA SER A 32 14.17 -10.85 1.37
C SER A 32 13.24 -10.43 2.51
N GLY A 33 11.94 -10.64 2.34
CA GLY A 33 10.95 -10.46 3.39
C GLY A 33 9.54 -10.69 2.86
N LYS A 34 8.57 -10.55 3.75
CA LYS A 34 7.15 -10.62 3.42
C LYS A 34 6.46 -9.38 3.99
N VAL A 35 5.50 -8.87 3.24
CA VAL A 35 4.58 -7.85 3.73
C VAL A 35 3.16 -8.34 3.49
N ARG A 36 2.30 -8.20 4.49
CA ARG A 36 0.86 -8.41 4.37
C ARG A 36 0.18 -7.06 4.51
N VAL A 37 -0.67 -6.73 3.56
CA VAL A 37 -1.47 -5.51 3.56
C VAL A 37 -2.93 -5.90 3.62
N HIS A 38 -3.67 -5.30 4.55
CA HIS A 38 -5.10 -5.52 4.66
C HIS A 38 -5.82 -4.26 5.11
N ILE A 39 -7.10 -4.19 4.76
CA ILE A 39 -7.99 -3.09 5.09
C ILE A 39 -8.58 -3.40 6.46
N LEU A 40 -8.55 -2.42 7.39
CA LEU A 40 -9.17 -2.60 8.69
C LEU A 40 -10.69 -2.37 8.58
N PRO A 41 -11.54 -3.29 9.09
CA PRO A 41 -12.96 -3.34 8.74
C PRO A 41 -13.85 -2.25 9.37
N GLU A 42 -13.36 -1.42 10.29
CA GLU A 42 -14.23 -0.54 11.08
C GLU A 42 -13.65 0.85 11.32
N THR A 43 -13.61 1.71 10.30
CA THR A 43 -13.46 3.16 10.53
C THR A 43 -14.15 4.02 9.48
N ALA A 44 -14.55 5.24 9.88
CA ALA A 44 -14.95 6.36 8.99
C ALA A 44 -13.81 6.87 8.07
N LYS A 45 -12.73 6.10 7.95
CA LYS A 45 -11.53 6.40 7.17
C LYS A 45 -11.06 5.11 6.53
N PHE A 46 -10.37 5.21 5.40
CA PHE A 46 -9.73 4.08 4.77
C PHE A 46 -8.42 3.77 5.49
N LYS A 47 -8.44 2.76 6.37
CA LYS A 47 -7.25 2.35 7.12
C LYS A 47 -6.64 1.09 6.52
N VAL A 48 -5.36 1.20 6.19
CA VAL A 48 -4.57 0.13 5.61
C VAL A 48 -3.51 -0.27 6.64
N GLN A 49 -3.60 -1.49 7.15
CA GLN A 49 -2.55 -2.08 7.98
C GLN A 49 -1.54 -2.81 7.09
N MET A 50 -0.27 -2.60 7.39
CA MET A 50 0.86 -3.27 6.76
C MET A 50 1.70 -3.95 7.83
N ASP A 51 1.68 -5.28 7.82
CA ASP A 51 2.51 -6.13 8.67
C ASP A 51 3.73 -6.58 7.86
N TYR A 52 4.93 -6.45 8.41
CA TYR A 52 6.17 -6.80 7.73
C TYR A 52 7.05 -7.76 8.53
N ASP A 53 7.76 -8.61 7.80
CA ASP A 53 8.82 -9.49 8.31
C ASP A 53 9.98 -9.52 7.29
N VAL A 54 11.06 -8.80 7.61
CA VAL A 54 12.22 -8.59 6.74
C VAL A 54 13.38 -9.48 7.20
N LYS A 55 13.95 -10.26 6.27
CA LYS A 55 15.13 -11.07 6.53
C LYS A 55 16.39 -10.26 6.24
N LYS A 56 17.12 -9.87 7.28
CA LYS A 56 18.42 -9.19 7.14
C LYS A 56 19.47 -10.08 6.46
N LYS A 57 20.52 -9.45 5.93
CA LYS A 57 21.76 -10.16 5.53
C LYS A 57 22.58 -10.52 6.77
N ASP A 58 23.42 -11.53 6.66
CA ASP A 58 24.02 -12.20 7.83
C ASP A 58 25.01 -11.28 8.59
N TRP A 59 25.69 -10.36 7.90
CA TRP A 59 26.63 -9.38 8.46
C TRP A 59 26.02 -8.01 8.83
N VAL A 60 24.69 -7.88 8.80
CA VAL A 60 24.03 -6.60 9.09
C VAL A 60 23.64 -6.55 10.59
N PRO A 61 24.20 -5.60 11.39
CA PRO A 61 23.95 -5.51 12.82
C PRO A 61 22.62 -4.81 13.14
N VAL A 62 21.53 -5.23 12.49
CA VAL A 62 20.18 -4.73 12.79
C VAL A 62 19.52 -5.65 13.83
N PRO A 63 18.98 -5.09 14.94
CA PRO A 63 18.21 -5.84 15.92
C PRO A 63 16.97 -6.49 15.30
N SER A 64 16.71 -7.75 15.63
CA SER A 64 15.58 -8.53 15.07
C SER A 64 14.21 -7.87 15.33
N LYS A 65 14.07 -7.12 16.43
CA LYS A 65 12.84 -6.34 16.74
C LYS A 65 12.52 -5.24 15.72
N LEU A 66 13.49 -4.77 14.95
CA LEU A 66 13.29 -3.76 13.89
C LEU A 66 13.00 -4.40 12.53
N LEU A 67 13.13 -5.73 12.44
CA LEU A 67 12.90 -6.48 11.21
C LEU A 67 11.45 -6.93 11.07
N LYS A 68 10.66 -6.81 12.14
CA LYS A 68 9.26 -7.18 12.16
C LYS A 68 8.44 -6.08 12.80
N GLY A 69 7.26 -5.82 12.28
CA GLY A 69 6.37 -4.83 12.85
C GLY A 69 5.09 -4.66 12.06
N LYS A 70 4.28 -3.72 12.55
CA LYS A 70 3.02 -3.33 11.94
C LYS A 70 2.95 -1.81 11.84
N THR A 71 2.35 -1.32 10.78
CA THR A 71 2.05 0.11 10.62
C THR A 71 0.66 0.27 10.04
N VAL A 72 -0.02 1.34 10.42
CA VAL A 72 -1.36 1.68 9.92
C VAL A 72 -1.27 3.02 9.22
N MET A 73 -1.65 3.04 7.95
CA MET A 73 -1.80 4.25 7.16
C MET A 73 -3.28 4.59 7.08
N GLU A 74 -3.61 5.87 7.28
CA GLU A 74 -4.97 6.38 7.15
C GLU A 74 -5.06 7.20 5.87
N PHE A 75 -6.04 6.89 5.03
CA PHE A 75 -6.35 7.61 3.80
C PHE A 75 -7.81 8.09 3.86
N PRO A 76 -8.16 9.12 3.06
CA PRO A 76 -9.54 9.44 2.75
C PRO A 76 -10.26 8.24 2.12
N ASP A 77 -11.57 8.12 2.33
CA ASP A 77 -12.36 6.95 1.90
C ASP A 77 -12.40 6.79 0.37
N GLU A 78 -12.22 7.87 -0.37
CA GLU A 78 -12.17 7.89 -1.83
C GLU A 78 -11.02 7.03 -2.38
N PHE A 79 -9.95 6.81 -1.61
CA PHE A 79 -8.81 5.95 -2.00
C PHE A 79 -9.11 4.45 -1.95
N LYS A 80 -10.32 4.05 -1.52
CA LYS A 80 -10.83 2.68 -1.72
C LYS A 80 -11.09 2.36 -3.19
N THR A 81 -11.25 3.38 -4.04
CA THR A 81 -11.56 3.24 -5.45
C THR A 81 -10.61 4.06 -6.31
N GLU A 82 -10.68 3.88 -7.64
CA GLU A 82 -9.88 4.67 -8.58
C GLU A 82 -10.17 6.17 -8.48
N ALA A 83 -11.39 6.56 -8.07
CA ALA A 83 -11.81 7.95 -7.99
C ALA A 83 -10.92 8.79 -7.06
N GLY A 84 -10.45 8.22 -5.94
CA GLY A 84 -9.49 8.90 -5.06
C GLY A 84 -8.15 9.21 -5.73
N TYR A 85 -7.67 8.31 -6.59
CA TYR A 85 -6.42 8.50 -7.32
C TYR A 85 -6.56 9.47 -8.48
N GLN A 86 -7.71 9.45 -9.19
CA GLN A 86 -8.05 10.45 -10.20
C GLN A 86 -8.16 11.85 -9.59
N ASN A 87 -8.81 11.96 -8.42
CA ASN A 87 -8.88 13.23 -7.71
C ASN A 87 -7.48 13.71 -7.30
N LEU A 88 -6.61 12.83 -6.80
CA LEU A 88 -5.23 13.19 -6.48
C LEU A 88 -4.43 13.60 -7.73
N GLU A 89 -4.65 12.96 -8.87
CA GLU A 89 -4.07 13.35 -10.17
C GLU A 89 -4.46 14.78 -10.56
N ASN A 90 -5.71 15.17 -10.33
CA ASN A 90 -6.20 16.53 -10.60
C ASN A 90 -5.62 17.55 -9.61
N GLN A 91 -5.64 17.23 -8.31
CA GLN A 91 -5.18 18.13 -7.24
C GLN A 91 -3.66 18.21 -7.13
N LYS A 92 -2.92 17.23 -7.69
CA LYS A 92 -1.46 17.01 -7.58
C LYS A 92 -0.95 16.72 -6.17
N SER A 93 -1.57 17.26 -5.13
CA SER A 93 -1.19 17.08 -3.74
C SER A 93 -2.41 17.20 -2.84
N LEU A 94 -2.48 16.34 -1.82
CA LEU A 94 -3.53 16.34 -0.80
C LEU A 94 -2.91 16.19 0.59
N ALA A 95 -3.18 17.14 1.48
CA ALA A 95 -2.79 17.02 2.88
C ALA A 95 -3.80 16.12 3.62
N ILE A 96 -3.29 15.17 4.39
CA ILE A 96 -4.08 14.24 5.19
C ILE A 96 -3.53 14.21 6.63
N PRO A 97 -4.27 13.67 7.62
CA PRO A 97 -3.72 13.50 8.95
C PRO A 97 -2.39 12.74 8.91
N LYS A 98 -1.33 13.36 9.44
CA LYS A 98 0.04 12.81 9.53
C LYS A 98 0.79 12.62 8.21
N ALA A 99 0.26 12.98 7.05
CA ALA A 99 0.98 12.85 5.77
C ALA A 99 0.54 13.86 4.69
N ILE A 100 1.34 13.97 3.63
CA ILE A 100 0.95 14.62 2.38
C ILE A 100 1.00 13.55 1.28
N LEU A 101 -0.10 13.38 0.56
CA LEU A 101 -0.17 12.56 -0.64
C LEU A 101 0.20 13.43 -1.84
N LYS A 102 1.04 12.94 -2.74
CA LYS A 102 1.38 13.60 -3.99
C LYS A 102 1.17 12.67 -5.15
N PHE A 103 0.52 13.16 -6.19
CA PHE A 103 0.56 12.49 -7.48
C PHE A 103 1.91 12.77 -8.13
N VAL A 104 2.56 11.70 -8.62
CA VAL A 104 3.84 11.80 -9.31
C VAL A 104 3.61 11.76 -10.81
N LYS A 105 2.93 10.71 -11.30
CA LYS A 105 2.61 10.51 -12.71
C LYS A 105 1.61 9.36 -12.90
N LYS A 106 1.05 9.28 -14.10
CA LYS A 106 0.31 8.12 -14.61
C LYS A 106 1.09 7.54 -15.79
N ALA A 107 1.42 6.25 -15.72
CA ALA A 107 2.24 5.59 -16.73
C ALA A 107 2.07 4.07 -16.64
N ASP A 108 2.49 3.36 -17.68
CA ASP A 108 2.51 1.91 -17.66
C ASP A 108 3.57 1.37 -16.68
N PHE A 109 3.25 0.26 -16.01
CA PHE A 109 4.14 -0.43 -15.09
C PHE A 109 4.01 -1.95 -15.24
N GLY A 110 5.02 -2.59 -15.84
CA GLY A 110 4.94 -4.02 -16.17
C GLY A 110 3.82 -4.27 -17.19
N ASN A 111 2.86 -5.11 -16.83
CA ASN A 111 1.66 -5.40 -17.63
C ASN A 111 0.45 -4.50 -17.28
N LEU A 112 0.60 -3.58 -16.33
CA LEU A 112 -0.46 -2.67 -15.90
C LEU A 112 -0.39 -1.39 -16.72
N LYS A 113 -1.43 -1.11 -17.51
CA LYS A 113 -1.53 0.13 -18.29
C LYS A 113 -2.07 1.26 -17.42
N ASN A 114 -1.59 2.48 -17.61
CA ASN A 114 -2.15 3.66 -16.93
C ASN A 114 -2.12 3.57 -15.38
N ALA A 115 -1.09 2.95 -14.81
CA ALA A 115 -0.95 2.85 -13.36
C ALA A 115 -0.63 4.23 -12.73
N TYR A 116 -1.16 4.45 -11.52
CA TYR A 116 -0.97 5.69 -10.77
C TYR A 116 0.28 5.57 -9.89
N PHE A 117 1.22 6.50 -10.06
CA PHE A 117 2.38 6.63 -9.21
C PHE A 117 2.11 7.76 -8.23
N ILE A 118 2.03 7.41 -6.94
CA ILE A 118 1.79 8.37 -5.87
C ILE A 118 2.90 8.30 -4.83
N GLN A 119 3.06 9.37 -4.08
CA GLN A 119 4.02 9.48 -3.00
C GLN A 119 3.32 9.89 -1.71
N VAL A 120 3.56 9.15 -0.64
CA VAL A 120 3.14 9.49 0.72
C VAL A 120 4.35 10.07 1.44
N LEU A 121 4.19 11.29 1.94
CA LEU A 121 5.18 12.03 2.72
C LEU A 121 4.69 12.19 4.16
N PRO A 122 5.06 11.29 5.08
CA PRO A 122 4.75 11.45 6.48
C PRO A 122 5.27 12.77 7.05
N THR A 123 4.44 13.42 7.87
CA THR A 123 4.74 14.68 8.56
C THR A 123 5.97 14.60 9.48
N ASN A 124 6.31 13.41 9.96
CA ASN A 124 7.52 13.18 10.75
C ASN A 124 8.82 13.24 9.92
N LYS A 125 8.72 13.28 8.58
CA LYS A 125 9.83 13.36 7.61
C LYS A 125 10.89 12.25 7.75
N LYS A 126 10.55 11.12 8.39
CA LYS A 126 11.47 9.99 8.60
C LYS A 126 11.49 9.01 7.43
N THR A 127 10.47 9.04 6.59
CA THR A 127 10.35 8.17 5.42
C THR A 127 9.70 8.90 4.26
N LYS A 128 9.86 8.33 3.07
CA LYS A 128 9.15 8.67 1.84
C LYS A 128 8.64 7.36 1.25
N ILE A 129 7.34 7.27 0.99
CA ILE A 129 6.72 6.03 0.50
C ILE A 129 6.23 6.28 -0.92
N ASP A 130 6.77 5.56 -1.88
CA ASP A 130 6.33 5.58 -3.27
C ASP A 130 5.42 4.36 -3.52
N ILE A 131 4.21 4.58 -4.02
CA ILE A 131 3.19 3.55 -4.28
C ILE A 131 2.85 3.55 -5.77
N VAL A 132 2.75 2.35 -6.33
CA VAL A 132 2.17 2.11 -7.66
C VAL A 132 0.80 1.47 -7.47
N TYR A 133 -0.26 2.17 -7.86
CA TYR A 133 -1.64 1.70 -7.77
C TYR A 133 -2.22 1.38 -9.16
N HIS A 134 -3.02 0.33 -9.23
CA HIS A 134 -3.84 0.02 -10.40
C HIS A 134 -5.18 -0.62 -9.98
N PRO A 135 -6.34 -0.19 -10.54
CA PRO A 135 -7.66 -0.64 -10.10
C PRO A 135 -7.96 -2.12 -10.42
N SER A 136 -7.25 -2.73 -11.36
CA SER A 136 -7.43 -4.16 -11.67
C SER A 136 -6.79 -5.10 -10.65
N LEU A 137 -6.03 -4.58 -9.71
CA LEU A 137 -5.38 -5.39 -8.67
C LEU A 137 -6.31 -5.59 -7.48
N PRO A 138 -6.24 -6.75 -6.79
CA PRO A 138 -7.08 -7.02 -5.64
C PRO A 138 -6.73 -6.14 -4.42
N SER A 139 -7.55 -6.24 -3.38
CA SER A 139 -7.32 -5.60 -2.07
C SER A 139 -7.18 -4.07 -2.18
N VAL A 140 -6.06 -3.50 -1.72
CA VAL A 140 -5.77 -2.06 -1.79
C VAL A 140 -5.32 -1.57 -3.17
N GLY A 141 -5.18 -2.48 -4.16
CA GLY A 141 -4.79 -2.15 -5.52
C GLY A 141 -3.32 -1.72 -5.69
N TRP A 142 -2.46 -1.95 -4.69
CA TRP A 142 -1.05 -1.55 -4.74
C TRP A 142 -0.21 -2.66 -5.36
N GLU A 143 0.37 -2.41 -6.52
CA GLU A 143 1.33 -3.29 -7.20
C GLU A 143 2.67 -3.31 -6.47
N LYS A 144 3.15 -2.12 -6.11
CA LYS A 144 4.46 -1.90 -5.52
C LYS A 144 4.39 -0.84 -4.44
N VAL A 145 5.05 -1.10 -3.32
CA VAL A 145 5.31 -0.12 -2.27
C VAL A 145 6.81 -0.02 -2.05
N GLN A 146 7.36 1.18 -2.14
CA GLN A 146 8.77 1.45 -1.87
C GLN A 146 8.89 2.44 -0.72
N ILE A 147 9.49 2.02 0.39
CA ILE A 147 9.76 2.87 1.55
C ILE A 147 11.23 3.28 1.49
N THR A 148 11.48 4.57 1.36
CA THR A 148 12.81 5.17 1.47
C THR A 148 12.96 5.81 2.85
N PHE A 149 13.98 5.43 3.60
CA PHE A 149 14.27 5.98 4.91
C PHE A 149 15.07 7.28 4.80
N ILE A 150 14.69 8.28 5.61
CA ILE A 150 15.38 9.57 5.73
C ILE A 150 15.89 9.63 7.16
N SER A 151 17.20 9.52 7.34
CA SER A 151 17.81 9.38 8.66
C SER A 151 19.13 10.14 8.74
N LYS A 152 19.47 10.61 9.94
CA LYS A 152 20.81 11.13 10.23
C LYS A 152 21.86 10.01 10.29
N ILE A 153 21.44 8.75 10.46
CA ILE A 153 22.32 7.59 10.48
C ILE A 153 22.68 7.23 9.02
N PRO A 154 23.96 7.33 8.60
CA PRO A 154 24.35 7.17 7.19
C PRO A 154 23.94 5.83 6.58
N LEU A 155 23.98 4.74 7.36
CA LEU A 155 23.61 3.41 6.89
C LEU A 155 22.11 3.29 6.53
N LEU A 156 21.25 4.06 7.21
CA LEU A 156 19.81 4.05 7.03
C LEU A 156 19.32 5.16 6.10
N ASN A 157 20.12 6.21 5.89
CA ASN A 157 19.72 7.29 5.00
C ASN A 157 19.70 6.81 3.54
N GLY A 158 18.57 7.02 2.86
CA GLY A 158 18.35 6.52 1.50
C GLY A 158 18.18 5.01 1.40
N TYR A 159 18.16 4.29 2.53
CA TYR A 159 17.86 2.86 2.53
C TYR A 159 16.44 2.63 2.01
N GLN A 160 16.28 1.63 1.14
CA GLN A 160 15.01 1.31 0.50
C GLN A 160 14.53 -0.09 0.89
N LEU A 161 13.24 -0.19 1.21
CA LEU A 161 12.48 -1.42 1.24
C LEU A 161 11.51 -1.41 0.07
N ILE A 162 11.60 -2.38 -0.83
CA ILE A 162 10.70 -2.49 -1.99
C ILE A 162 9.89 -3.77 -1.83
N ALA A 163 8.58 -3.62 -1.70
CA ALA A 163 7.61 -4.70 -1.67
C ALA A 163 6.81 -4.72 -2.98
N LYS A 164 6.70 -5.89 -3.61
CA LYS A 164 5.86 -6.13 -4.79
C LYS A 164 4.80 -7.19 -4.48
N ILE A 165 3.59 -6.99 -5.00
CA ILE A 165 2.49 -7.94 -4.83
C ILE A 165 2.89 -9.30 -5.44
N LYS A 166 2.38 -10.39 -4.88
CA LYS A 166 2.60 -11.74 -5.37
C LYS A 166 1.79 -12.06 -6.61
#